data_AF-A0A1J3IR71-F1
#
_entry.id   AF-A0A1J3IR71-F1
#
_cell.length_a   1.000
_cell.length_b   1.000
_cell.length_c   1.000
_cell.angle_alpha   90.00
_cell.angle_beta   90.00
_cell.angle_gamma   90.00
#
_symmetry.space_group_name_H-M   'P 1'
#
loop_
_entity.id
_entity.type
_entity.pdbx_description
1 polymer ?
#
loop_
_entity_poly.entity_id
_entity_poly.type
_entity_poly.pdbx_seq_one_letter_code
_entity_poly.pdbx_strand_id
1 'polypeptide(L)'
;HGRVLRSLFGTDKYVQNALLAMYMSFGRIEMARKVFDVMKNRDVISWNTMISGYYRNGYVSDALMIFDLMVDESVDLDHATIVSVLPVCGHLKDLEMGRNVHKLLEEKRLGDR
;
A
#
# COMPACT_ATOMS: atom_id res chain seq x y z
N HIS A 1 -15.56 13.53 -25.86
CA HIS A 1 -15.60 13.93 -24.42
C HIS A 1 -15.33 12.76 -23.47
N GLY A 2 -16.10 11.66 -23.46
CA GLY A 2 -15.89 10.55 -22.51
C GLY A 2 -14.51 9.85 -22.56
N ARG A 3 -13.87 9.73 -23.73
CA ARG A 3 -12.51 9.16 -23.87
C ARG A 3 -11.40 10.05 -23.29
N VAL A 4 -11.56 11.37 -23.37
CA VAL A 4 -10.58 12.34 -22.84
C VAL A 4 -10.68 12.41 -21.32
N LEU A 5 -11.91 12.42 -20.78
CA LEU A 5 -12.13 12.34 -19.34
C LEU A 5 -11.62 11.01 -18.76
N ARG A 6 -11.88 9.88 -19.43
CA ARG A 6 -11.31 8.58 -19.02
C ARG A 6 -9.78 8.56 -19.06
N SER A 7 -9.17 9.28 -20.00
CA SER A 7 -7.70 9.41 -20.06
C SER A 7 -7.15 10.32 -18.95
N LEU A 8 -7.78 11.46 -18.65
CA LEU A 8 -7.33 12.37 -17.60
C LEU A 8 -7.48 11.74 -16.20
N PHE A 9 -8.66 11.18 -15.90
CA PHE A 9 -8.93 10.54 -14.61
C PHE A 9 -8.22 9.18 -14.45
N GLY A 10 -7.93 8.51 -15.58
CA GLY A 10 -7.20 7.24 -15.59
C GLY A 10 -5.69 7.37 -15.44
N THR A 11 -5.12 8.58 -15.55
CA THR A 11 -3.69 8.85 -15.37
C THR A 11 -3.39 9.74 -14.16
N ASP A 12 -4.42 10.35 -13.56
CA ASP A 12 -4.27 11.17 -12.37
C ASP A 12 -4.13 10.29 -11.12
N LYS A 13 -2.96 10.34 -10.50
CA LYS A 13 -2.64 9.55 -9.31
C LYS A 13 -3.56 9.84 -8.12
N TYR A 14 -4.07 11.06 -7.98
CA TYR A 14 -4.98 11.43 -6.89
C TYR A 14 -6.32 10.74 -7.05
N VAL A 15 -6.81 10.70 -8.29
CA VAL A 15 -8.06 10.02 -8.64
C VAL A 15 -7.91 8.51 -8.48
N GLN A 16 -6.78 7.95 -8.91
CA GLN A 16 -6.48 6.53 -8.72
C GLN A 16 -6.40 6.18 -7.23
N ASN A 17 -5.69 6.97 -6.40
CA ASN A 17 -5.64 6.77 -4.96
C ASN A 17 -7.02 6.88 -4.29
N ALA A 18 -7.87 7.83 -4.72
CA ALA A 18 -9.24 7.93 -4.25
C ALA A 18 -10.09 6.71 -4.62
N LEU A 19 -9.92 6.17 -5.84
CA LEU A 19 -10.57 4.94 -6.29
C LEU A 19 -10.12 3.73 -5.49
N LEU A 20 -8.82 3.59 -5.18
CA LEU A 20 -8.30 2.53 -4.32
C LEU A 20 -8.97 2.55 -2.95
N ALA A 21 -8.98 3.72 -2.29
CA ALA A 21 -9.57 3.88 -0.97
C ALA A 21 -11.08 3.56 -0.98
N MET A 22 -11.79 4.05 -2.00
CA MET A 22 -13.22 3.82 -2.18
C MET A 22 -13.51 2.32 -2.39
N TYR A 23 -12.83 1.64 -3.31
CA TYR A 23 -13.01 0.21 -3.53
C TYR A 23 -12.67 -0.63 -2.30
N MET A 24 -11.57 -0.33 -1.60
CA MET A 24 -11.19 -1.02 -0.37
C MET A 24 -12.22 -0.82 0.75
N SER A 25 -12.81 0.38 0.88
CA SER A 25 -13.84 0.67 1.88
C SER A 25 -15.15 -0.10 1.66
N PHE A 26 -15.43 -0.48 0.41
CA PHE A 26 -16.59 -1.30 0.04
C PHE A 26 -16.26 -2.79 -0.09
N GLY A 27 -15.05 -3.21 0.30
CA GLY A 27 -14.59 -4.60 0.16
C GLY A 27 -14.50 -5.08 -1.28
N ARG A 28 -14.40 -4.18 -2.26
CA ARG A 28 -14.25 -4.49 -3.69
C ARG A 28 -12.77 -4.66 -4.04
N ILE A 29 -12.13 -5.62 -3.39
CA ILE A 29 -10.68 -5.80 -3.37
C ILE A 29 -10.11 -6.05 -4.77
N GLU A 30 -10.75 -6.90 -5.57
CA GLU A 30 -10.31 -7.17 -6.95
C GLU A 30 -10.30 -5.91 -7.82
N MET A 31 -11.25 -4.99 -7.60
CA MET A 31 -11.33 -3.73 -8.34
C MET A 31 -10.23 -2.77 -7.89
N ALA A 32 -9.96 -2.69 -6.58
CA ALA A 32 -8.82 -1.94 -6.05
C ALA A 32 -7.50 -2.48 -6.63
N ARG A 33 -7.31 -3.81 -6.64
CA ARG A 33 -6.13 -4.45 -7.20
C ARG A 33 -5.94 -4.14 -8.68
N LYS A 34 -6.99 -4.22 -9.49
CA LYS A 34 -6.95 -3.85 -10.92
C LYS A 34 -6.53 -2.40 -11.12
N VAL A 35 -7.05 -1.46 -10.33
CA VAL A 35 -6.62 -0.06 -10.39
C VAL A 35 -5.14 0.04 -10.04
N PHE A 36 -4.72 -0.57 -8.93
CA PHE A 36 -3.34 -0.56 -8.46
C PHE A 36 -2.36 -1.11 -9.51
N ASP A 37 -2.69 -2.22 -10.15
CA ASP A 37 -1.83 -2.87 -11.15
C ASP A 37 -1.66 -2.00 -12.42
N VAL A 38 -2.66 -1.19 -12.80
CA VAL A 38 -2.57 -0.29 -13.96
C VAL A 38 -1.97 1.09 -13.66
N MET A 39 -1.73 1.41 -12.38
CA MET A 39 -1.04 2.66 -12.01
C MET A 39 0.40 2.63 -12.51
N LYS A 40 0.77 3.60 -13.34
CA LYS A 40 2.15 3.74 -13.84
C LYS A 40 3.11 4.30 -12.78
N ASN A 41 2.61 5.21 -11.93
CA ASN A 41 3.37 5.87 -10.88
C ASN A 41 2.63 5.66 -9.56
N ARG A 42 3.06 4.69 -8.76
CA ARG A 42 2.53 4.45 -7.41
C ARG A 42 3.34 5.26 -6.43
N ASP A 43 2.67 5.98 -5.54
CA ASP A 43 3.31 6.66 -4.42
C ASP A 43 3.00 5.95 -3.12
N VAL A 44 3.64 6.39 -2.04
CA VAL A 44 3.50 5.81 -0.70
C VAL A 44 2.03 5.73 -0.26
N ILE A 45 1.19 6.68 -0.70
CA ILE A 45 -0.25 6.68 -0.43
C ILE A 45 -0.94 5.50 -1.12
N SER A 46 -0.60 5.20 -2.39
CA SER A 46 -1.14 4.05 -3.11
C SER A 46 -0.85 2.73 -2.35
N TRP A 47 0.39 2.53 -1.93
CA TRP A 47 0.83 1.34 -1.20
C TRP A 47 0.15 1.23 0.18
N ASN A 48 0.18 2.30 0.96
CA ASN A 48 -0.45 2.33 2.28
C ASN A 48 -1.96 2.06 2.21
N THR A 49 -2.62 2.55 1.16
CA THR A 49 -4.04 2.30 0.92
C THR A 49 -4.30 0.82 0.65
N MET A 50 -3.45 0.16 -0.14
CA MET A 50 -3.58 -1.28 -0.40
C MET A 50 -3.31 -2.12 0.85
N ILE A 51 -2.21 -1.87 1.56
CA ILE A 51 -1.83 -2.61 2.78
C ILE A 51 -2.94 -2.52 3.83
N SER A 52 -3.36 -1.29 4.16
CA SER A 52 -4.42 -1.08 5.16
C SER A 52 -5.77 -1.61 4.68
N GLY A 53 -6.08 -1.50 3.38
CA GLY A 53 -7.30 -2.02 2.77
C GLY A 53 -7.40 -3.54 2.87
N TYR A 54 -6.35 -4.27 2.50
CA TYR A 54 -6.30 -5.73 2.62
C TYR A 54 -6.44 -6.17 4.08
N TYR A 55 -5.69 -5.55 5.00
CA TYR A 55 -5.77 -5.85 6.42
C TYR A 55 -7.19 -5.67 6.99
N ARG A 56 -7.84 -4.52 6.71
CA ARG A 56 -9.19 -4.21 7.22
C ARG A 56 -10.26 -5.13 6.65
N ASN A 57 -10.04 -5.72 5.48
CA ASN A 57 -10.94 -6.68 4.88
C ASN A 57 -10.60 -8.15 5.24
N GLY A 58 -9.61 -8.39 6.11
CA GLY A 58 -9.25 -9.73 6.59
C GLY A 58 -8.23 -10.49 5.73
N TYR A 59 -7.66 -9.85 4.71
CA TYR A 59 -6.71 -10.44 3.77
C TYR A 59 -5.28 -10.15 4.22
N VAL A 60 -4.93 -10.67 5.39
CA VAL A 60 -3.70 -10.31 6.10
C VAL A 60 -2.45 -10.72 5.31
N SER A 61 -2.44 -11.92 4.72
CA SER A 61 -1.33 -12.39 3.87
C SER A 61 -1.12 -11.54 2.62
N ASP A 62 -2.20 -11.09 1.97
CA ASP A 62 -2.11 -10.19 0.82
C ASP A 62 -1.58 -8.81 1.22
N ALA A 63 -1.94 -8.31 2.40
CA ALA A 63 -1.39 -7.07 2.93
C ALA A 63 0.14 -7.14 3.09
N LEU A 64 0.66 -8.29 3.52
CA LEU A 64 2.11 -8.51 3.60
C LEU A 64 2.77 -8.58 2.25
N MET A 65 2.19 -9.34 1.32
CA MET A 65 2.72 -9.44 -0.04
C MET A 65 2.82 -8.07 -0.73
N ILE A 66 1.86 -7.17 -0.46
CA ILE A 66 1.93 -5.79 -0.96
C ILE A 66 3.04 -5.00 -0.28
N PHE A 67 3.27 -5.18 1.02
CA PHE A 67 4.39 -4.53 1.72
C PHE A 67 5.74 -5.02 1.18
N ASP A 68 5.91 -6.33 1.01
CA ASP A 68 7.15 -6.89 0.46
C ASP A 68 7.41 -6.35 -0.94
N LEU A 69 6.37 -6.27 -1.79
CA LEU A 69 6.48 -5.66 -3.12
C LEU A 69 6.84 -4.16 -3.07
N MET A 70 6.33 -3.41 -2.09
CA MET A 70 6.69 -2.00 -1.88
C MET A 70 8.19 -1.85 -1.56
N VAL A 71 8.72 -2.75 -0.72
CA VAL A 71 10.13 -2.78 -0.33
C VAL A 71 11.01 -3.18 -1.51
N ASP A 72 10.60 -4.20 -2.29
CA ASP A 72 11.31 -4.64 -3.49
C ASP A 72 11.36 -3.53 -4.57
N GLU A 73 10.29 -2.76 -4.71
CA GLU A 73 10.26 -1.58 -5.59
C GLU A 73 11.03 -0.36 -5.03
N SER A 74 11.72 -0.52 -3.89
CA SER A 74 12.54 0.51 -3.23
C SER A 74 11.78 1.80 -2.93
N VAL A 75 10.47 1.70 -2.68
CA VAL A 75 9.64 2.86 -2.35
C VAL A 75 9.96 3.33 -0.94
N ASP A 76 10.09 4.65 -0.75
CA ASP A 76 10.35 5.20 0.57
C ASP A 76 9.20 4.96 1.54
N LEU A 77 9.54 4.35 2.66
CA LEU A 77 8.61 4.10 3.76
C LEU A 77 8.44 5.42 4.51
N ASP A 78 7.20 5.81 4.78
CA ASP A 78 6.91 6.95 5.65
C ASP A 78 6.31 6.51 6.98
N HIS A 79 6.08 7.47 7.88
CA HIS A 79 5.42 7.21 9.16
C HIS A 79 4.04 6.56 9.00
N ALA A 80 3.32 6.81 7.89
CA ALA A 80 2.02 6.21 7.63
C ALA A 80 2.14 4.73 7.20
N THR A 81 3.26 4.32 6.58
CA THR A 81 3.55 2.92 6.28
C THR A 81 3.74 2.09 7.55
N ILE A 82 4.39 2.67 8.57
CA ILE A 82 4.52 2.00 9.87
C ILE A 82 3.16 1.76 10.51
N VAL A 83 2.28 2.78 10.48
CA VAL A 83 0.92 2.69 11.04
C VAL A 83 0.07 1.67 10.29
N SER A 84 0.25 1.53 8.97
CA SER A 84 -0.53 0.58 8.17
C SER A 84 -0.09 -0.87 8.35
N VAL A 85 1.20 -1.13 8.57
CA VAL A 85 1.78 -2.48 8.68
C VAL A 85 1.77 -3.03 10.11
N LEU A 86 1.91 -2.18 11.13
CA LEU A 86 2.00 -2.60 12.54
C LEU A 86 0.81 -3.49 13.00
N PRO A 87 -0.46 -3.19 12.66
CA PRO A 87 -1.59 -4.06 12.99
C PRO A 87 -1.51 -5.44 12.31
N VAL A 88 -0.94 -5.49 11.11
CA VAL A 88 -0.78 -6.71 10.32
C VAL A 88 0.20 -7.66 11.01
N CYS A 89 1.33 -7.13 11.50
CA CYS A 89 2.32 -7.89 12.30
C CYS A 89 1.71 -8.44 13.61
N GLY A 90 0.91 -7.63 14.29
CA GLY A 90 0.25 -8.03 15.53
C GLY A 90 -0.79 -9.14 15.33
N HIS A 91 -1.49 -9.15 14.20
CA HIS A 91 -2.54 -10.11 13.89
C HIS A 91 -2.01 -11.52 13.57
N LEU A 92 -0.84 -11.61 12.93
CA LEU A 92 -0.22 -12.90 12.59
C LEU A 92 0.56 -13.54 13.74
N LYS A 93 0.71 -12.85 14.89
CA LYS A 93 1.73 -13.17 15.90
C LYS A 93 3.14 -13.33 15.30
N ASP A 94 3.36 -12.71 14.14
CA ASP A 94 4.59 -12.82 13.39
C ASP A 94 5.57 -11.76 13.88
N LEU A 95 6.26 -12.10 14.97
CA LEU A 95 7.29 -11.27 15.57
C LEU A 95 8.50 -11.07 14.65
N GLU A 96 8.71 -11.95 13.67
CA GLU A 96 9.82 -11.86 12.73
C GLU A 96 9.59 -10.72 11.74
N MET A 97 8.36 -10.56 11.26
CA MET A 97 8.01 -9.42 10.43
C MET A 97 8.02 -8.09 11.19
N GLY A 98 7.52 -8.06 12.43
CA GLY A 98 7.63 -6.88 13.28
C GLY A 98 9.10 -6.45 13.49
N ARG A 99 10.01 -7.41 13.63
CA ARG A 99 11.46 -7.16 13.68
C ARG A 99 12.01 -6.68 12.35
N ASN A 100 11.58 -7.22 11.21
CA ASN A 100 12.05 -6.80 9.89
C ASN A 100 11.64 -5.35 9.59
N VAL A 101 10.40 -4.97 9.89
CA VAL A 101 9.92 -3.57 9.78
C VAL A 101 10.72 -2.66 10.71
N HIS A 102 10.95 -3.08 11.96
CA HIS A 102 11.75 -2.30 12.91
C HIS A 102 13.21 -2.12 12.43
N LYS A 103 13.83 -3.19 11.93
CA LYS A 103 15.20 -3.19 11.40
C LYS A 103 15.34 -2.32 10.16
N LEU A 104 14.40 -2.40 9.21
CA LEU A 104 14.37 -1.54 8.02
C LEU A 104 14.29 -0.05 8.38
N LEU A 105 13.55 0.29 9.45
CA LEU A 105 13.47 1.67 9.95
C LEU A 105 14.77 2.14 10.63
N GLU A 106 15.46 1.25 11.35
CA GLU A 106 16.76 1.56 11.95
C GLU A 106 17.86 1.72 10.89
N GLU A 107 17.89 0.86 9.88
CA GLU A 107 18.84 0.94 8.77
C GLU A 107 18.65 2.22 7.94
N LYS A 108 17.41 2.61 7.62
CA LYS A 108 17.15 3.88 6.92
C LYS A 108 17.51 5.11 7.77
N ARG A 109 17.26 5.09 9.09
CA ARG A 109 17.67 6.18 10.01
C ARG A 109 19.19 6.36 10.11
N LEU A 110 19.96 5.32 9.83
CA LEU A 110 21.42 5.35 9.83
C LEU A 110 22.00 5.83 8.49
N GLY A 111 21.24 5.74 7.39
CA GLY A 111 21.66 6.22 6.07
C GLY A 111 21.47 7.73 5.84
N ASP A 112 20.63 8.39 6.65
CA ASP A 112 20.37 9.85 6.60
C ASP A 112 21.34 10.69 7.47
N ARG A 113 22.43 10.09 7.97
CA ARG A 113 23.43 10.76 8.82
C ARG A 113 24.76 11.01 8.11
#